data_AF-A0A524GXE1-F1
#
_entry.id   AF-A0A524GXE1-F1
#
_cell.length_a   1.000
_cell.length_b   1.000
_cell.length_c   1.000
_cell.angle_alpha   90.00
_cell.angle_beta   90.00
_cell.angle_gamma   90.00
#
_symmetry.space_group_name_H-M   'P 1'
#
loop_
_entity.id
_entity.type
_entity.pdbx_description
1 polymer ?
#
loop_
_entity_poly.entity_id
_entity_poly.type
_entity_poly.pdbx_seq_one_letter_code
_entity_poly.pdbx_strand_id
1 'polypeptide(L)'
;MKKTFVYLLTLFSLLMFSLGSFGSSTVHAASVEPVIVDDNPICVEQGFGYGYKIDPPTTGGYVVVPDYLSINWSSADGVYFNWSSTAGIDAVIVKGGDNANVYTYNPESKGDTGLNAPVNASGKPAAISHLEFCYDFEVVVKKNASTDFSRKYNWSINKSVTPAEWNLFNGDSGTSLYSVAVTKTGYTDSNWIVRGDIDFRNPAPTAATIVSVSDNISGFGEVAVNCPVGFPYSLAAGDTLHCTYNKALPDGSSRTNTATVITSGAVGGSSGSAQVTFVSPGSEVNASVNVDDSNGMSWLFNKSGSVSYEKTFTCNADRGKVMN
;
A
#
# COMPACT_ATOMS: atom_id res chain seq x y z
N MET A 1 -8.43 -54.04 18.43
CA MET A 1 -7.29 -53.22 17.95
C MET A 1 -7.19 -51.96 18.81
N LYS A 2 -6.24 -51.94 19.76
CA LYS A 2 -5.89 -50.77 20.59
C LYS A 2 -4.49 -50.35 20.14
N LYS A 3 -4.28 -49.08 19.81
CA LYS A 3 -2.96 -48.50 19.53
C LYS A 3 -2.51 -47.69 20.75
N THR A 4 -1.36 -48.08 21.30
CA THR A 4 -0.65 -47.38 22.37
C THR A 4 0.50 -46.62 21.72
N PHE A 5 0.64 -45.32 22.00
CA PHE A 5 1.80 -44.53 21.59
C PHE A 5 2.75 -44.39 22.78
N VAL A 6 4.00 -44.79 22.58
CA VAL A 6 5.11 -44.62 23.53
C VAL A 6 5.96 -43.46 23.02
N TYR A 7 6.13 -42.42 23.85
CA TYR A 7 7.08 -41.33 23.60
C TYR A 7 8.44 -41.73 24.20
N LEU A 8 9.48 -41.76 23.38
CA LEU A 8 10.87 -41.94 23.80
C LEU A 8 11.58 -40.58 23.70
N LEU A 9 11.97 -40.02 24.85
CA LEU A 9 12.83 -38.83 24.93
C LEU A 9 14.30 -39.26 24.68
N THR A 10 14.95 -38.66 23.69
CA THR A 10 16.42 -38.71 23.55
C THR A 10 16.98 -37.31 23.76
N LEU A 11 17.80 -37.14 24.80
CA LEU A 11 18.62 -35.95 25.05
C LEU A 11 19.72 -35.83 24.00
N PHE A 12 19.87 -34.64 23.40
CA PHE A 12 21.04 -34.25 22.62
C PHE A 12 21.81 -33.17 23.38
N SER A 13 23.08 -33.44 23.70
CA SER A 13 24.02 -32.52 24.33
C SER A 13 24.61 -31.58 23.27
N LEU A 14 24.56 -30.27 23.51
CA LEU A 14 25.09 -29.23 22.63
C LEU A 14 26.44 -28.74 23.15
N LEU A 15 27.51 -28.98 22.38
CA LEU A 15 28.86 -28.48 22.64
C LEU A 15 28.97 -27.03 22.09
N MET A 16 29.21 -26.05 22.97
CA MET A 16 29.47 -24.65 22.59
C MET A 16 30.92 -24.50 22.09
N PHE A 17 31.09 -24.18 20.81
CA PHE A 17 32.34 -23.64 20.26
C PHE A 17 32.20 -22.13 20.12
N SER A 18 33.04 -21.36 20.83
CA SER A 18 33.13 -19.91 20.72
C SER A 18 33.84 -19.54 19.40
N LEU A 19 33.08 -19.12 18.38
CA LEU A 19 33.64 -18.40 17.24
C LEU A 19 33.91 -16.95 17.65
N GLY A 20 35.17 -16.53 17.53
CA GLY A 20 35.55 -15.12 17.58
C GLY A 20 34.84 -14.36 16.47
N SER A 21 34.16 -13.28 16.85
CA SER A 21 33.52 -12.36 15.92
C SER A 21 34.60 -11.59 15.16
N PHE A 22 34.88 -11.99 13.92
CA PHE A 22 35.51 -11.09 12.97
C PHE A 22 34.43 -10.10 12.54
N GLY A 23 34.55 -8.85 13.00
CA GLY A 23 33.76 -7.76 12.45
C GLY A 23 34.04 -7.65 10.96
N SER A 24 33.11 -8.13 10.15
CA SER A 24 33.12 -7.90 8.71
C SER A 24 32.83 -6.41 8.51
N SER A 25 33.88 -5.63 8.26
CA SER A 25 33.71 -4.30 7.68
C SER A 25 33.21 -4.51 6.25
N THR A 26 31.91 -4.36 6.04
CA THR A 26 31.35 -4.29 4.69
C THR A 26 31.97 -3.08 4.00
N VAL A 27 32.88 -3.34 3.06
CA VAL A 27 33.30 -2.31 2.09
C VAL A 27 32.09 -2.07 1.20
N HIS A 28 31.31 -1.04 1.52
CA HIS A 28 30.25 -0.58 0.63
C HIS A 28 30.92 0.22 -0.49
N ALA A 29 30.88 -0.32 -1.70
CA ALA A 29 31.35 0.37 -2.90
C ALA A 29 30.21 1.20 -3.50
N ALA A 30 30.56 2.27 -4.21
CA ALA A 30 29.61 3.07 -4.97
C ALA A 30 28.85 2.21 -5.97
N SER A 31 27.56 2.51 -6.15
CA SER A 31 26.71 1.81 -7.11
C SER A 31 27.08 2.10 -8.58
N VAL A 32 27.81 3.19 -8.82
CA VAL A 32 28.32 3.61 -10.13
C VAL A 32 29.82 3.95 -10.04
N GLU A 33 30.55 3.68 -11.13
CA GLU A 33 31.94 4.10 -11.26
C GLU A 33 31.98 5.58 -11.69
N PRO A 34 32.77 6.44 -11.01
CA PRO A 34 32.82 7.85 -11.36
C PRO A 34 33.65 8.09 -12.62
N VAL A 35 33.31 9.14 -13.35
CA VAL A 35 34.19 9.72 -14.36
C VAL A 35 35.05 10.80 -13.69
N ILE A 36 36.36 10.74 -13.90
CA ILE A 36 37.27 11.81 -13.45
C ILE A 36 37.15 12.97 -14.44
N VAL A 37 36.82 14.15 -13.92
CA VAL A 37 36.76 15.40 -14.67
C VAL A 37 37.80 16.35 -14.11
N ASP A 38 38.54 16.99 -15.01
CA ASP A 38 39.59 17.94 -14.64
C ASP A 38 39.00 19.20 -13.99
N ASP A 39 39.82 19.87 -13.19
CA ASP A 39 39.47 21.12 -12.52
C ASP A 39 38.22 21.01 -11.63
N ASN A 40 37.41 22.07 -11.59
CA ASN A 40 36.29 22.28 -10.67
C ASN A 40 34.93 22.26 -11.38
N PRO A 41 34.52 21.12 -11.94
CA PRO A 41 33.24 21.03 -12.62
C PRO A 41 32.10 21.35 -11.65
N ILE A 42 31.09 22.04 -12.14
CA ILE A 42 29.82 22.28 -11.44
C ILE A 42 28.68 21.62 -12.22
N CYS A 43 27.56 21.34 -11.54
CA CYS A 43 26.46 20.57 -12.12
C CYS A 43 25.95 21.16 -13.45
N VAL A 44 25.74 22.47 -13.49
CA VAL A 44 25.22 23.15 -14.68
C VAL A 44 26.18 23.10 -15.88
N GLU A 45 27.49 23.09 -15.65
CA GLU A 45 28.50 22.96 -16.71
C GLU A 45 28.59 21.53 -17.25
N GLN A 46 28.22 20.54 -16.42
CA GLN A 46 28.13 19.14 -16.82
C GLN A 46 26.78 18.81 -17.49
N GLY A 47 25.90 19.80 -17.68
CA GLY A 47 24.62 19.64 -18.37
C GLY A 47 23.45 19.23 -17.46
N PHE A 48 23.63 19.22 -16.14
CA PHE A 48 22.55 18.98 -15.18
C PHE A 48 21.74 20.26 -14.91
N GLY A 49 20.49 20.10 -14.47
CA GLY A 49 19.56 21.23 -14.29
C GLY A 49 19.99 22.22 -13.19
N TYR A 50 20.29 21.70 -12.00
CA TYR A 50 20.63 22.47 -10.81
C TYR A 50 21.75 21.77 -10.03
N GLY A 51 22.43 22.53 -9.15
CA GLY A 51 23.48 22.03 -8.29
C GLY A 51 23.36 22.60 -6.88
N TYR A 52 23.49 21.75 -5.86
CA TYR A 52 23.60 22.17 -4.46
C TYR A 52 25.00 21.85 -3.94
N LYS A 53 25.79 22.90 -3.72
CA LYS A 53 27.18 22.81 -3.26
C LYS A 53 27.27 22.80 -1.74
N ILE A 54 28.04 21.87 -1.19
CA ILE A 54 28.39 21.77 0.23
C ILE A 54 29.90 22.05 0.37
N ASP A 55 30.21 23.25 0.86
CA ASP A 55 31.58 23.74 1.03
C ASP A 55 31.60 24.75 2.21
N PRO A 56 32.30 24.45 3.33
CA PRO A 56 33.12 23.25 3.57
C PRO A 56 32.27 21.98 3.76
N PRO A 57 32.84 20.78 3.49
CA PRO A 57 32.12 19.51 3.54
C PRO A 57 31.87 19.08 4.99
N THR A 58 30.77 19.56 5.56
CA THR A 58 30.29 19.17 6.90
C THR A 58 29.24 18.07 6.77
N THR A 59 29.35 16.99 7.55
CA THR A 59 28.36 15.91 7.53
C THR A 59 27.03 16.36 8.12
N GLY A 60 25.91 15.85 7.60
CA GLY A 60 24.58 16.15 8.12
C GLY A 60 23.49 16.25 7.06
N GLY A 61 22.34 16.74 7.51
CA GLY A 61 21.15 16.96 6.70
C GLY A 61 21.01 18.40 6.24
N TYR A 62 20.64 18.56 4.97
CA TYR A 62 20.48 19.83 4.26
C TYR A 62 19.11 19.87 3.61
N VAL A 63 18.32 20.89 3.91
CA VAL A 63 17.09 21.18 3.17
C VAL A 63 17.48 22.05 1.98
N VAL A 64 17.49 21.46 0.78
CA VAL A 64 17.90 22.13 -0.46
C VAL A 64 16.71 22.88 -1.06
N VAL A 65 15.58 22.19 -1.19
CA VAL A 65 14.30 22.77 -1.61
C VAL A 65 13.24 22.36 -0.59
N PRO A 66 12.61 23.32 0.10
CA PRO A 66 11.52 23.04 1.05
C PRO A 66 10.44 22.15 0.45
N ASP A 67 10.05 21.11 1.20
CA ASP A 67 9.00 20.14 0.81
C ASP A 67 9.23 19.40 -0.51
N TYR A 68 10.48 19.33 -0.99
CA TYR A 68 10.84 18.62 -2.22
C TYR A 68 12.16 17.84 -2.06
N LEU A 69 13.28 18.56 -1.87
CA LEU A 69 14.62 17.98 -1.82
C LEU A 69 15.31 18.29 -0.49
N SER A 70 15.56 17.25 0.30
CA SER A 70 16.59 17.25 1.33
C SER A 70 17.67 16.22 0.99
N ILE A 71 18.88 16.49 1.46
CA ILE A 71 20.06 15.64 1.27
C ILE A 71 20.65 15.38 2.65
N ASN A 72 20.94 14.12 2.95
CA ASN A 72 21.69 13.76 4.14
C ASN A 72 22.94 12.98 3.72
N TRP A 73 24.10 13.38 4.22
CA TRP A 73 25.33 12.66 3.94
C TRP A 73 26.20 12.49 5.20
N SER A 74 26.98 11.43 5.22
CA SER A 74 27.85 11.11 6.34
C SER A 74 29.14 10.45 5.87
N SER A 75 30.22 10.77 6.58
CA SER A 75 31.54 10.17 6.41
C SER A 75 32.14 9.94 7.80
N ALA A 76 32.74 8.76 7.99
CA ALA A 76 33.41 8.42 9.23
C ALA A 76 34.92 8.76 9.22
N ASP A 77 35.51 8.81 8.02
CA ASP A 77 36.95 8.97 7.80
C ASP A 77 37.33 10.23 7.01
N GLY A 78 36.34 10.99 6.52
CA GLY A 78 36.54 12.16 5.67
C GLY A 78 36.95 11.84 4.24
N VAL A 79 36.96 10.57 3.83
CA VAL A 79 37.43 10.09 2.52
C VAL A 79 36.30 9.41 1.76
N TYR A 80 35.62 8.46 2.42
CA TYR A 80 34.45 7.78 1.88
C TYR A 80 33.19 8.31 2.54
N PHE A 81 32.12 8.44 1.77
CA PHE A 81 30.84 8.89 2.30
C PHE A 81 29.65 8.18 1.70
N ASN A 82 28.55 8.23 2.44
CA ASN A 82 27.25 7.76 2.03
C ASN A 82 26.30 8.96 1.98
N TRP A 83 25.31 8.90 1.10
CA TRP A 83 24.29 9.93 1.01
C TRP A 83 22.90 9.35 0.74
N SER A 84 21.88 10.11 1.10
CA SER A 84 20.48 9.87 0.75
C SER A 84 19.74 11.17 0.50
N SER A 85 18.64 11.11 -0.24
CA SER A 85 17.81 12.27 -0.58
C SER A 85 16.31 11.95 -0.64
N THR A 86 15.47 13.00 -0.68
CA THR A 86 14.01 12.84 -0.85
C THR A 86 13.54 12.87 -2.31
N ALA A 87 14.28 13.55 -3.19
CA ALA A 87 14.08 13.57 -4.64
C ALA A 87 15.27 12.93 -5.37
N GLY A 88 15.12 12.62 -6.66
CA GLY A 88 16.19 12.04 -7.46
C GLY A 88 17.40 12.98 -7.57
N ILE A 89 18.58 12.39 -7.64
CA ILE A 89 19.86 13.05 -7.88
C ILE A 89 20.43 12.46 -9.16
N ASP A 90 20.71 13.32 -10.13
CA ASP A 90 21.31 12.97 -11.42
C ASP A 90 22.78 12.63 -11.28
N ALA A 91 23.49 13.39 -10.44
CA ALA A 91 24.90 13.16 -10.21
C ALA A 91 25.40 13.70 -8.87
N VAL A 92 26.53 13.17 -8.42
CA VAL A 92 27.29 13.73 -7.29
C VAL A 92 28.71 14.00 -7.74
N ILE A 93 29.14 15.25 -7.61
CA ILE A 93 30.50 15.70 -7.86
C ILE A 93 31.25 15.69 -6.53
N VAL A 94 32.35 14.95 -6.48
CA VAL A 94 33.17 14.77 -5.27
C VAL A 94 34.58 15.24 -5.54
N LYS A 95 35.03 16.25 -4.80
CA LYS A 95 36.38 16.79 -4.97
C LYS A 95 37.26 16.57 -3.75
N GLY A 96 38.56 16.44 -4.00
CA GLY A 96 39.60 16.31 -2.98
C GLY A 96 41.00 16.74 -3.45
N GLY A 97 41.10 17.38 -4.63
CA GLY A 97 42.35 17.79 -5.25
C GLY A 97 42.08 18.65 -6.48
N ASP A 98 42.92 18.57 -7.51
CA ASP A 98 42.75 19.36 -8.74
C ASP A 98 41.54 18.88 -9.56
N ASN A 99 41.32 17.56 -9.60
CA ASN A 99 40.24 16.91 -10.34
C ASN A 99 39.06 16.53 -9.43
N ALA A 100 37.91 16.20 -10.03
CA ALA A 100 36.72 15.71 -9.36
C ALA A 100 36.28 14.34 -9.89
N ASN A 101 35.67 13.53 -9.02
CA ASN A 101 34.91 12.35 -9.43
C ASN A 101 33.46 12.77 -9.65
N VAL A 102 32.89 12.44 -10.81
CA VAL A 102 31.48 12.68 -11.14
C VAL A 102 30.76 11.33 -11.22
N TYR A 103 29.90 11.06 -10.23
CA TYR A 103 29.05 9.87 -10.18
C TYR A 103 27.73 10.22 -10.82
N THR A 104 27.41 9.66 -12.00
CA THR A 104 26.15 9.93 -12.72
C THR A 104 25.19 8.75 -12.58
N TYR A 105 23.91 9.04 -12.36
CA TYR A 105 22.85 8.07 -12.12
C TYR A 105 21.83 8.07 -13.27
N ASN A 106 21.58 6.91 -13.86
CA ASN A 106 20.50 6.71 -14.83
C ASN A 106 19.88 5.31 -14.67
N PRO A 107 18.65 5.18 -14.12
CA PRO A 107 17.81 6.26 -13.61
C PRO A 107 18.45 6.97 -12.41
N GLU A 108 17.96 8.17 -12.10
CA GLU A 108 18.38 8.95 -10.92
C GLU A 108 18.30 8.13 -9.62
N SER A 109 19.18 8.45 -8.67
CA SER A 109 19.23 7.77 -7.39
C SER A 109 18.73 8.64 -6.24
N LYS A 110 18.23 7.99 -5.18
CA LYS A 110 17.92 8.63 -3.89
C LYS A 110 18.93 8.33 -2.79
N GLY A 111 20.05 7.70 -3.15
CA GLY A 111 21.15 7.43 -2.24
C GLY A 111 22.21 6.54 -2.84
N ASP A 112 23.41 6.64 -2.29
CA ASP A 112 24.54 5.78 -2.64
C ASP A 112 25.53 5.73 -1.47
N THR A 113 26.48 4.81 -1.54
CA THR A 113 27.41 4.51 -0.45
C THR A 113 28.83 4.36 -0.95
N GLY A 114 29.82 4.77 -0.16
CA GLY A 114 31.23 4.58 -0.51
C GLY A 114 31.74 5.49 -1.64
N LEU A 115 31.08 6.62 -1.88
CA LEU A 115 31.59 7.63 -2.80
C LEU A 115 32.86 8.26 -2.21
N ASN A 116 33.78 8.67 -3.08
CA ASN A 116 35.06 9.24 -2.72
C ASN A 116 35.58 10.20 -3.79
N ALA A 117 36.53 11.06 -3.42
CA ALA A 117 37.25 11.94 -4.33
C ALA A 117 38.30 11.18 -5.16
N PRO A 118 38.86 11.75 -6.24
CA PRO A 118 39.89 11.09 -7.04
C PRO A 118 41.09 10.62 -6.21
N VAL A 119 41.73 9.55 -6.70
CA VAL A 119 42.99 9.05 -6.14
C VAL A 119 44.08 10.09 -6.33
N ASN A 120 44.78 10.44 -5.24
CA ASN A 120 45.91 11.37 -5.29
C ASN A 120 47.26 10.62 -5.41
N ALA A 121 48.37 11.35 -5.37
CA ALA A 121 49.73 10.79 -5.48
C ALA A 121 50.08 9.71 -4.44
N SER A 122 49.31 9.57 -3.35
CA SER A 122 49.48 8.50 -2.36
C SER A 122 48.92 7.14 -2.82
N GLY A 123 48.25 7.08 -3.96
CA GLY A 123 47.57 5.87 -4.45
C GLY A 123 46.26 5.55 -3.71
N LYS A 124 45.73 6.51 -2.94
CA LYS A 124 44.44 6.42 -2.24
C LYS A 124 43.55 7.61 -2.61
N PRO A 125 42.21 7.49 -2.49
CA PRO A 125 41.31 8.62 -2.61
C PRO A 125 41.71 9.76 -1.68
N ALA A 126 41.62 11.00 -2.18
CA ALA A 126 41.87 12.17 -1.36
C ALA A 126 40.76 12.40 -0.31
N ALA A 127 41.07 13.20 0.71
CA ALA A 127 40.04 13.69 1.63
C ALA A 127 39.05 14.58 0.86
N ILE A 128 37.78 14.49 1.22
CA ILE A 128 36.70 15.26 0.59
C ILE A 128 36.89 16.74 0.94
N SER A 129 37.01 17.59 -0.08
CA SER A 129 37.12 19.05 0.06
C SER A 129 35.85 19.80 -0.31
N HIS A 130 34.97 19.21 -1.13
CA HIS A 130 33.59 19.65 -1.32
C HIS A 130 32.77 18.59 -2.03
N LEU A 131 31.45 18.77 -1.95
CA LEU A 131 30.46 17.99 -2.67
C LEU A 131 29.54 18.93 -3.44
N GLU A 132 29.08 18.52 -4.61
CA GLU A 132 27.95 19.14 -5.30
C GLU A 132 26.97 18.06 -5.73
N PHE A 133 25.70 18.22 -5.37
CA PHE A 133 24.63 17.32 -5.74
C PHE A 133 23.85 17.92 -6.91
N CYS A 134 23.83 17.22 -8.03
CA CYS A 134 23.17 17.63 -9.26
C CYS A 134 21.77 17.04 -9.31
N TYR A 135 20.78 17.88 -9.60
CA TYR A 135 19.37 17.48 -9.60
C TYR A 135 18.58 18.31 -10.61
N ASP A 136 17.39 17.84 -10.93
CA ASP A 136 16.36 18.62 -11.61
C ASP A 136 15.04 18.64 -10.79
N PHE A 137 14.02 19.25 -11.36
CA PHE A 137 12.70 19.31 -10.73
C PHE A 137 11.74 18.44 -11.51
N GLU A 138 10.97 17.59 -10.84
CA GLU A 138 9.80 16.98 -11.45
C GLU A 138 8.49 17.40 -10.78
N VAL A 139 7.41 17.35 -11.56
CA VAL A 139 6.06 17.52 -11.01
C VAL A 139 5.79 16.38 -10.03
N VAL A 140 5.46 16.71 -8.78
CA VAL A 140 5.15 15.72 -7.74
C VAL A 140 3.69 15.30 -7.87
N VAL A 141 3.46 13.98 -8.01
CA VAL A 141 2.11 13.40 -8.09
C VAL A 141 1.72 12.81 -6.74
N LYS A 142 0.65 13.36 -6.13
CA LYS A 142 -0.02 12.74 -4.98
C LYS A 142 -1.37 12.20 -5.42
N LYS A 143 -1.71 11.00 -4.94
CA LYS A 143 -2.94 10.32 -5.32
C LYS A 143 -3.53 9.60 -4.12
N ASN A 144 -4.85 9.62 -4.00
CA ASN A 144 -5.58 8.82 -3.04
C ASN A 144 -6.50 7.80 -3.77
N ALA A 145 -7.01 6.84 -3.02
CA ALA A 145 -8.00 5.88 -3.50
C ALA A 145 -9.01 5.59 -2.39
N SER A 146 -10.24 6.05 -2.59
CA SER A 146 -11.38 5.74 -1.74
C SER A 146 -12.22 4.68 -2.42
N THR A 147 -12.36 3.54 -1.75
CA THR A 147 -13.08 2.38 -2.25
C THR A 147 -14.42 2.22 -1.56
N ASP A 148 -15.39 1.65 -2.27
CA ASP A 148 -16.70 1.30 -1.72
C ASP A 148 -17.29 0.08 -2.43
N PHE A 149 -18.12 -0.69 -1.71
CA PHE A 149 -18.84 -1.84 -2.25
C PHE A 149 -20.08 -2.18 -1.38
N SER A 150 -20.98 -2.98 -1.95
CA SER A 150 -22.18 -3.48 -1.29
C SER A 150 -22.04 -4.95 -0.92
N ARG A 151 -22.48 -5.33 0.30
CA ARG A 151 -22.53 -6.71 0.76
C ARG A 151 -23.96 -7.19 0.99
N LYS A 152 -24.36 -8.28 0.36
CA LYS A 152 -25.65 -8.95 0.61
C LYS A 152 -25.43 -10.25 1.39
N TYR A 153 -26.06 -10.38 2.54
CA TYR A 153 -25.97 -11.60 3.34
C TYR A 153 -27.03 -12.63 2.94
N ASN A 154 -26.61 -13.89 2.95
CA ASN A 154 -27.45 -15.04 2.68
C ASN A 154 -27.84 -15.71 3.99
N TRP A 155 -29.08 -16.17 4.06
CA TRP A 155 -29.65 -16.82 5.24
C TRP A 155 -30.37 -18.11 4.83
N SER A 156 -30.27 -19.13 5.66
CA SER A 156 -31.12 -20.32 5.60
C SER A 156 -31.94 -20.43 6.87
N ILE A 157 -33.16 -20.92 6.75
CA ILE A 157 -34.06 -21.21 7.87
C ILE A 157 -34.39 -22.69 7.90
N ASN A 158 -34.37 -23.29 9.09
CA ASN A 158 -34.83 -24.65 9.33
C ASN A 158 -35.79 -24.63 10.52
N LYS A 159 -36.96 -25.25 10.34
CA LYS A 159 -37.92 -25.47 11.41
C LYS A 159 -38.09 -26.96 11.64
N SER A 160 -37.96 -27.38 12.89
CA SER A 160 -38.14 -28.77 13.31
C SER A 160 -39.12 -28.83 14.47
N VAL A 161 -39.67 -30.02 14.71
CA VAL A 161 -40.60 -30.29 15.81
C VAL A 161 -40.38 -31.69 16.36
N THR A 162 -40.35 -31.82 17.69
CA THR A 162 -40.18 -33.11 18.37
C THR A 162 -41.06 -33.20 19.62
N PRO A 163 -41.85 -34.27 19.79
CA PRO A 163 -42.21 -35.24 18.76
C PRO A 163 -43.07 -34.58 17.68
N ALA A 164 -42.96 -35.06 16.43
CA ALA A 164 -43.73 -34.52 15.30
C ALA A 164 -45.18 -35.04 15.25
N GLU A 165 -45.45 -36.17 15.92
CA GLU A 165 -46.73 -36.86 15.93
C GLU A 165 -47.02 -37.39 17.34
N TRP A 166 -48.31 -37.50 17.66
CA TRP A 166 -48.80 -38.03 18.93
C TRP A 166 -49.91 -39.06 18.68
N ASN A 167 -49.85 -40.19 19.39
CA ASN A 167 -50.94 -41.17 19.49
C ASN A 167 -51.59 -41.02 20.87
N LEU A 168 -52.76 -40.38 20.94
CA LEU A 168 -53.42 -39.96 22.18
C LEU A 168 -54.81 -40.59 22.29
N PHE A 169 -55.23 -40.98 23.49
CA PHE A 169 -56.63 -41.33 23.73
C PHE A 169 -57.51 -40.08 23.86
N ASN A 170 -58.82 -40.25 23.76
CA ASN A 170 -59.77 -39.14 23.96
C ASN A 170 -59.56 -38.51 25.36
N GLY A 171 -59.32 -37.20 25.39
CA GLY A 171 -59.04 -36.44 26.61
C GLY A 171 -57.56 -36.27 26.93
N ASP A 172 -56.67 -37.04 26.29
CA ASP A 172 -55.22 -36.89 26.46
C ASP A 172 -54.67 -35.67 25.70
N SER A 173 -53.52 -35.19 26.14
CA SER A 173 -52.76 -34.13 25.48
C SER A 173 -51.28 -34.47 25.37
N GLY A 174 -50.63 -33.95 24.33
CA GLY A 174 -49.20 -34.09 24.09
C GLY A 174 -48.56 -32.77 23.68
N THR A 175 -47.36 -32.49 24.17
CA THR A 175 -46.66 -31.21 23.90
C THR A 175 -45.49 -31.42 22.95
N SER A 176 -45.54 -30.74 21.80
CA SER A 176 -44.44 -30.77 20.83
C SER A 176 -43.55 -29.55 21.01
N LEU A 177 -42.23 -29.76 21.01
CA LEU A 177 -41.24 -28.69 21.02
C LEU A 177 -40.86 -28.34 19.58
N TYR A 178 -41.22 -27.14 19.14
CA TYR A 178 -40.79 -26.59 17.87
C TYR A 178 -39.47 -25.85 18.05
N SER A 179 -38.57 -25.96 17.09
CA SER A 179 -37.34 -25.16 17.02
C SER A 179 -37.22 -24.52 15.65
N VAL A 180 -36.99 -23.21 15.63
CA VAL A 180 -36.74 -22.41 14.43
C VAL A 180 -35.30 -21.92 14.50
N ALA A 181 -34.45 -22.46 13.63
CA ALA A 181 -33.05 -22.12 13.52
C ALA A 181 -32.78 -21.35 12.22
N VAL A 182 -32.10 -20.22 12.32
CA VAL A 182 -31.58 -19.48 11.16
C VAL A 182 -30.07 -19.48 11.16
N THR A 183 -29.49 -19.62 9.98
CA THR A 183 -28.04 -19.60 9.76
C THR A 183 -27.68 -18.55 8.74
N LYS A 184 -26.75 -17.66 9.07
CA LYS A 184 -26.12 -16.73 8.14
C LYS A 184 -25.10 -17.53 7.33
N THR A 185 -25.44 -17.89 6.09
CA THR A 185 -24.71 -18.88 5.28
C THR A 185 -23.56 -18.28 4.46
N GLY A 186 -23.38 -16.97 4.52
CA GLY A 186 -22.31 -16.26 3.82
C GLY A 186 -22.81 -14.93 3.27
N TYR A 187 -22.10 -14.42 2.27
CA TYR A 187 -22.44 -13.17 1.60
C TYR A 187 -22.02 -13.17 0.14
N THR A 188 -22.55 -12.21 -0.60
CA THR A 188 -22.13 -11.87 -1.96
C THR A 188 -21.85 -10.37 -2.02
N ASP A 189 -20.67 -10.03 -2.49
CA ASP A 189 -20.22 -8.64 -2.63
C ASP A 189 -20.41 -8.16 -4.08
N SER A 190 -20.72 -6.87 -4.25
CA SER A 190 -21.08 -6.26 -5.54
C SER A 190 -20.84 -4.74 -5.52
N ASN A 191 -21.05 -4.07 -6.65
CA ASN A 191 -20.96 -2.61 -6.78
C ASN A 191 -19.59 -2.02 -6.39
N TRP A 192 -18.51 -2.70 -6.76
CA TRP A 192 -17.15 -2.26 -6.50
C TRP A 192 -16.85 -0.94 -7.23
N ILE A 193 -16.47 0.08 -6.49
CA ILE A 193 -16.13 1.40 -7.03
C ILE A 193 -14.88 1.95 -6.35
N VAL A 194 -14.06 2.68 -7.12
CA VAL A 194 -12.94 3.48 -6.63
C VAL A 194 -13.06 4.90 -7.14
N ARG A 195 -12.82 5.86 -6.26
CA ARG A 195 -12.77 7.29 -6.58
C ARG A 195 -11.63 7.96 -5.84
N GLY A 196 -11.16 9.09 -6.34
CA GLY A 196 -10.15 9.85 -5.64
C GLY A 196 -9.68 11.09 -6.35
N ASP A 197 -8.75 11.75 -5.69
CA ASP A 197 -8.07 12.96 -6.14
C ASP A 197 -6.67 12.61 -6.63
N ILE A 198 -6.19 13.40 -7.59
CA ILE A 198 -4.83 13.38 -8.13
C ILE A 198 -4.33 14.82 -8.13
N ASP A 199 -3.31 15.08 -7.33
CA ASP A 199 -2.68 16.39 -7.21
C ASP A 199 -1.33 16.38 -7.92
N PHE A 200 -1.19 17.25 -8.91
CA PHE A 200 0.06 17.48 -9.63
C PHE A 200 0.65 18.80 -9.13
N ARG A 201 1.67 18.74 -8.26
CA ARG A 201 2.35 19.93 -7.70
C ARG A 201 3.63 20.22 -8.47
N ASN A 202 3.84 21.47 -8.85
CA ASN A 202 5.11 21.92 -9.41
C ASN A 202 6.01 22.50 -8.29
N PRO A 203 7.04 21.78 -7.83
CA PRO A 203 7.97 22.30 -6.82
C PRO A 203 9.03 23.24 -7.41
N ALA A 204 9.14 23.35 -8.73
CA ALA A 204 10.18 24.14 -9.39
C ALA A 204 9.95 25.65 -9.18
N PRO A 205 11.03 26.46 -9.23
CA PRO A 205 10.93 27.92 -9.23
C PRO A 205 10.45 28.50 -10.56
N THR A 206 10.19 27.65 -11.57
CA THR A 206 9.71 28.01 -12.90
C THR A 206 8.45 27.22 -13.25
N ALA A 207 7.72 27.66 -14.28
CA ALA A 207 6.50 26.96 -14.72
C ALA A 207 6.83 25.61 -15.38
N ALA A 208 6.04 24.59 -15.06
CA ALA A 208 6.08 23.27 -15.69
C ALA A 208 5.07 23.21 -16.84
N THR A 209 5.49 22.74 -18.02
CA THR A 209 4.57 22.48 -19.13
C THR A 209 4.10 21.05 -19.07
N ILE A 210 2.87 20.83 -18.61
CA ILE A 210 2.22 19.51 -18.58
C ILE A 210 1.66 19.22 -19.97
N VAL A 211 2.19 18.20 -20.63
CA VAL A 211 1.77 17.76 -21.97
C VAL A 211 0.53 16.88 -21.89
N SER A 212 0.48 15.98 -20.91
CA SER A 212 -0.67 15.09 -20.68
C SER A 212 -0.59 14.45 -19.29
N VAL A 213 -1.75 13.98 -18.81
CA VAL A 213 -1.83 13.09 -17.64
C VAL A 213 -2.57 11.81 -18.03
N SER A 214 -2.20 10.71 -17.38
CA SER A 214 -2.86 9.40 -17.56
C SER A 214 -3.04 8.73 -16.20
N ASP A 215 -4.04 7.86 -16.08
CA ASP A 215 -4.27 7.04 -14.89
C ASP A 215 -4.54 5.60 -15.30
N ASN A 216 -3.90 4.64 -14.63
CA ASN A 216 -3.99 3.22 -14.97
C ASN A 216 -4.10 2.37 -13.71
N ILE A 217 -5.13 1.53 -13.68
CA ILE A 217 -5.35 0.58 -12.59
C ILE A 217 -4.79 -0.79 -12.99
N SER A 218 -3.89 -1.35 -12.19
CA SER A 218 -3.28 -2.67 -12.42
C SER A 218 -4.34 -3.76 -12.57
N GLY A 219 -4.27 -4.55 -13.64
CA GLY A 219 -5.22 -5.63 -13.92
C GLY A 219 -6.62 -5.14 -14.32
N PHE A 220 -6.80 -3.85 -14.58
CA PHE A 220 -8.04 -3.27 -15.11
C PHE A 220 -7.80 -2.47 -16.40
N GLY A 221 -6.86 -1.52 -16.37
CA GLY A 221 -6.53 -0.66 -17.51
C GLY A 221 -6.72 0.84 -17.22
N GLU A 222 -6.76 1.62 -18.29
CA GLU A 222 -6.82 3.08 -18.24
C GLU A 222 -8.13 3.61 -17.61
N VAL A 223 -7.98 4.70 -16.88
CA VAL A 223 -9.06 5.42 -16.20
C VAL A 223 -9.03 6.88 -16.63
N ALA A 224 -10.22 7.42 -16.93
CA ALA A 224 -10.36 8.82 -17.28
C ALA A 224 -10.02 9.71 -16.07
N VAL A 225 -9.11 10.65 -16.30
CA VAL A 225 -8.76 11.71 -15.36
C VAL A 225 -9.52 12.98 -15.71
N ASN A 226 -10.22 13.55 -14.74
CA ASN A 226 -10.98 14.78 -14.90
C ASN A 226 -10.19 15.94 -14.28
N CYS A 227 -9.60 16.78 -15.12
CA CYS A 227 -8.91 18.01 -14.72
C CYS A 227 -9.73 19.24 -15.15
N PRO A 228 -9.68 20.37 -14.40
CA PRO A 228 -10.38 21.61 -14.75
C PRO A 228 -9.69 22.43 -15.86
N VAL A 229 -8.78 21.80 -16.61
CA VAL A 229 -7.92 22.44 -17.63
C VAL A 229 -7.82 21.54 -18.87
N GLY A 230 -7.50 22.13 -20.01
CA GLY A 230 -7.09 21.40 -21.22
C GLY A 230 -5.57 21.28 -21.30
N PHE A 231 -5.07 20.20 -21.92
CA PHE A 231 -3.65 19.98 -22.15
C PHE A 231 -3.24 20.31 -23.60
N PRO A 232 -2.02 20.83 -23.84
CA PRO A 232 -0.98 21.12 -22.85
C PRO A 232 -1.34 22.27 -21.91
N TYR A 233 -0.87 22.20 -20.66
CA TYR A 233 -1.17 23.15 -19.60
C TYR A 233 0.12 23.65 -18.92
N SER A 234 0.24 24.96 -18.73
CA SER A 234 1.37 25.56 -18.01
C SER A 234 1.02 25.70 -16.53
N LEU A 235 1.58 24.82 -15.68
CA LEU A 235 1.42 24.87 -14.23
C LEU A 235 2.49 25.81 -13.62
N ALA A 236 2.06 26.89 -12.97
CA ALA A 236 2.98 27.89 -12.43
C ALA A 236 3.89 27.31 -11.32
N ALA A 237 4.96 28.04 -11.01
CA ALA A 237 5.89 27.68 -9.94
C ALA A 237 5.15 27.61 -8.59
N GLY A 238 5.32 26.52 -7.85
CA GLY A 238 4.67 26.29 -6.55
C GLY A 238 3.19 25.88 -6.60
N ASP A 239 2.53 25.98 -7.76
CA ASP A 239 1.10 25.68 -7.89
C ASP A 239 0.82 24.17 -7.90
N THR A 240 -0.45 23.84 -7.63
CA THR A 240 -0.98 22.48 -7.70
C THR A 240 -2.19 22.42 -8.62
N LEU A 241 -2.14 21.52 -9.61
CA LEU A 241 -3.30 21.15 -10.42
C LEU A 241 -4.02 19.98 -9.75
N HIS A 242 -5.27 20.22 -9.35
CA HIS A 242 -6.15 19.22 -8.75
C HIS A 242 -7.02 18.57 -9.82
N CYS A 243 -6.94 17.24 -9.94
CA CYS A 243 -7.78 16.42 -10.81
C CYS A 243 -8.47 15.32 -10.02
N THR A 244 -9.50 14.70 -10.59
CA THR A 244 -10.24 13.61 -9.95
C THR A 244 -10.40 12.42 -10.88
N TYR A 245 -10.68 11.25 -10.31
CA TYR A 245 -11.06 10.05 -11.06
C TYR A 245 -12.17 9.31 -10.32
N ASN A 246 -12.99 8.59 -11.08
CA ASN A 246 -14.06 7.73 -10.55
C ASN A 246 -14.27 6.56 -11.50
N LYS A 247 -14.29 5.33 -10.96
CA LYS A 247 -14.43 4.13 -11.76
C LYS A 247 -15.10 2.98 -11.02
N ALA A 248 -16.08 2.35 -11.68
CA ALA A 248 -16.59 1.05 -11.29
C ALA A 248 -15.62 -0.07 -11.70
N LEU A 249 -15.40 -1.03 -10.81
CA LEU A 249 -14.49 -2.16 -10.99
C LEU A 249 -15.27 -3.48 -11.11
N PRO A 250 -14.72 -4.49 -11.81
CA PRO A 250 -15.42 -5.76 -12.02
C PRO A 250 -15.54 -6.59 -10.73
N ASP A 251 -14.58 -6.45 -9.80
CA ASP A 251 -14.49 -7.23 -8.59
C ASP A 251 -13.65 -6.53 -7.50
N GLY A 252 -13.61 -7.12 -6.31
CA GLY A 252 -12.90 -6.62 -5.14
C GLY A 252 -11.42 -6.98 -5.06
N SER A 253 -10.80 -7.44 -6.15
CA SER A 253 -9.35 -7.74 -6.15
C SER A 253 -8.54 -6.49 -5.80
N SER A 254 -7.50 -6.68 -4.98
CA SER A 254 -6.55 -5.62 -4.67
C SER A 254 -5.82 -5.17 -5.94
N ARG A 255 -5.72 -3.86 -6.14
CA ARG A 255 -5.06 -3.25 -7.30
C ARG A 255 -4.23 -2.05 -6.87
N THR A 256 -3.36 -1.59 -7.75
CA THR A 256 -2.68 -0.30 -7.62
C THR A 256 -3.20 0.61 -8.71
N ASN A 257 -3.63 1.82 -8.36
CA ASN A 257 -3.93 2.86 -9.32
C ASN A 257 -2.73 3.82 -9.44
N THR A 258 -2.21 4.01 -10.65
CA THR A 258 -1.03 4.84 -10.91
C THR A 258 -1.37 5.95 -11.87
N ALA A 259 -1.21 7.19 -11.40
CA ALA A 259 -1.28 8.39 -12.21
C ALA A 259 0.11 8.79 -12.68
N THR A 260 0.23 9.19 -13.94
CA THR A 260 1.48 9.64 -14.56
C THR A 260 1.26 11.01 -15.18
N VAL A 261 2.22 11.91 -15.00
CA VAL A 261 2.27 13.20 -15.68
C VAL A 261 3.42 13.20 -16.66
N ILE A 262 3.14 13.58 -17.91
CA ILE A 262 4.14 13.80 -18.95
C ILE A 262 4.29 15.31 -19.11
N THR A 263 5.52 15.80 -19.03
CA THR A 263 5.86 17.21 -19.20
C THR A 263 6.78 17.41 -20.40
N SER A 264 7.03 18.67 -20.74
CA SER A 264 8.09 19.08 -21.67
C SER A 264 8.91 20.22 -21.06
N GLY A 265 10.20 20.28 -21.40
CA GLY A 265 11.12 21.30 -20.90
C GLY A 265 11.91 20.82 -19.69
N ALA A 266 12.33 21.75 -18.84
CA ALA A 266 13.27 21.50 -17.75
C ALA A 266 12.63 20.97 -16.46
N VAL A 267 11.30 20.96 -16.36
CA VAL A 267 10.60 20.32 -15.22
C VAL A 267 10.10 18.96 -15.68
N GLY A 268 10.69 17.89 -15.16
CA GLY A 268 10.39 16.50 -15.48
C GLY A 268 8.97 16.07 -15.10
N GLY A 269 8.56 14.96 -15.72
CA GLY A 269 7.32 14.26 -15.38
C GLY A 269 7.60 13.18 -14.35
N SER A 270 6.58 12.80 -13.59
CA SER A 270 6.71 11.70 -12.62
C SER A 270 5.42 10.88 -12.55
N SER A 271 5.35 9.95 -11.60
CA SER A 271 4.15 9.18 -11.32
C SER A 271 3.90 9.05 -9.82
N GLY A 272 2.64 8.85 -9.46
CA GLY A 272 2.17 8.64 -8.10
C GLY A 272 1.11 7.54 -8.07
N SER A 273 1.11 6.72 -7.03
CA SER A 273 0.20 5.57 -6.94
C SER A 273 -0.54 5.50 -5.61
N ALA A 274 -1.70 4.86 -5.64
CA ALA A 274 -2.51 4.55 -4.46
C ALA A 274 -3.00 3.10 -4.52
N GLN A 275 -3.03 2.43 -3.36
CA GLN A 275 -3.58 1.09 -3.24
C GLN A 275 -5.11 1.13 -3.29
N VAL A 276 -5.70 0.25 -4.08
CA VAL A 276 -7.14 0.03 -4.18
C VAL A 276 -7.46 -1.28 -3.48
N THR A 277 -7.97 -1.18 -2.25
CA THR A 277 -8.34 -2.34 -1.43
C THR A 277 -9.74 -2.16 -0.88
N PHE A 278 -10.48 -3.26 -0.74
CA PHE A 278 -11.85 -3.25 -0.22
C PHE A 278 -11.88 -3.98 1.12
N VAL A 279 -12.09 -3.23 2.21
CA VAL A 279 -12.01 -3.77 3.57
C VAL A 279 -13.40 -3.95 4.17
N SER A 280 -14.21 -2.90 4.17
CA SER A 280 -15.56 -2.88 4.74
C SER A 280 -16.57 -2.39 3.70
N PRO A 281 -17.77 -3.01 3.63
CA PRO A 281 -18.81 -2.55 2.73
C PRO A 281 -19.34 -1.19 3.19
N GLY A 282 -19.64 -0.27 2.25
CA GLY A 282 -20.35 0.96 2.57
C GLY A 282 -21.86 0.76 2.69
N SER A 283 -22.39 -0.35 2.17
CA SER A 283 -23.79 -0.74 2.34
C SER A 283 -23.97 -2.24 2.56
N GLU A 284 -24.89 -2.59 3.45
CA GLU A 284 -25.22 -3.99 3.76
C GLU A 284 -26.70 -4.26 3.51
N VAL A 285 -26.99 -5.39 2.87
CA VAL A 285 -28.35 -5.87 2.60
C VAL A 285 -28.55 -7.19 3.33
N ASN A 286 -29.71 -7.34 3.98
CA ASN A 286 -30.05 -8.49 4.81
C ASN A 286 -29.04 -8.75 5.95
N ALA A 287 -28.46 -7.69 6.52
CA ALA A 287 -27.55 -7.81 7.66
C ALA A 287 -28.21 -8.54 8.85
N SER A 288 -29.53 -8.39 8.97
CA SER A 288 -30.43 -9.12 9.86
C SER A 288 -31.64 -9.68 9.09
N VAL A 289 -32.37 -10.61 9.71
CA VAL A 289 -33.63 -11.16 9.20
C VAL A 289 -34.69 -11.20 10.30
N ASN A 290 -35.92 -10.86 9.94
CA ASN A 290 -37.10 -11.09 10.77
C ASN A 290 -37.77 -12.39 10.34
N VAL A 291 -38.05 -13.28 11.29
CA VAL A 291 -38.71 -14.56 11.05
C VAL A 291 -40.09 -14.51 11.67
N ASP A 292 -41.11 -14.50 10.81
CA ASP A 292 -42.50 -14.57 11.21
C ASP A 292 -43.01 -16.01 11.10
N ASP A 293 -43.66 -16.47 12.16
CA ASP A 293 -44.19 -17.82 12.26
C ASP A 293 -45.71 -17.82 12.21
N SER A 294 -46.26 -18.87 11.59
CA SER A 294 -47.71 -19.14 11.56
C SER A 294 -48.39 -19.21 12.93
N ASN A 295 -47.64 -19.40 14.02
CA ASN A 295 -48.17 -19.34 15.39
C ASN A 295 -48.36 -17.89 15.91
N GLY A 296 -48.05 -16.87 15.10
CA GLY A 296 -48.17 -15.46 15.44
C GLY A 296 -46.95 -14.86 16.14
N MET A 297 -45.90 -15.64 16.40
CA MET A 297 -44.64 -15.14 16.96
C MET A 297 -43.70 -14.64 15.87
N SER A 298 -42.82 -13.72 16.26
CA SER A 298 -41.84 -13.09 15.38
C SER A 298 -40.52 -12.93 16.10
N TRP A 299 -39.41 -13.18 15.39
CA TRP A 299 -38.06 -13.12 15.96
C TRP A 299 -37.08 -12.45 15.01
N LEU A 300 -36.34 -11.46 15.54
CA LEU A 300 -35.25 -10.80 14.84
C LEU A 300 -33.92 -11.53 15.09
N PHE A 301 -33.21 -11.85 14.01
CA PHE A 301 -31.87 -12.43 14.06
C PHE A 301 -30.85 -11.53 13.37
N ASN A 302 -29.88 -11.04 14.13
CA ASN A 302 -28.72 -10.30 13.61
C ASN A 302 -27.50 -11.21 13.34
N LYS A 303 -27.57 -12.46 13.81
CA LYS A 303 -26.57 -13.53 13.62
C LYS A 303 -27.28 -14.88 13.59
N SER A 304 -26.56 -15.94 13.21
CA SER A 304 -27.07 -17.32 13.32
C SER A 304 -27.55 -17.62 14.75
N GLY A 305 -28.66 -18.33 14.87
CA GLY A 305 -29.26 -18.66 16.16
C GLY A 305 -30.54 -19.46 16.01
N SER A 306 -31.13 -19.82 17.14
CA SER A 306 -32.38 -20.57 17.18
C SER A 306 -33.26 -20.10 18.33
N VAL A 307 -34.57 -20.25 18.12
CA VAL A 307 -35.61 -20.08 19.12
C VAL A 307 -36.42 -21.36 19.18
N SER A 308 -37.00 -21.66 20.34
CA SER A 308 -37.87 -22.81 20.49
C SER A 308 -39.12 -22.42 21.25
N TYR A 309 -40.21 -23.11 20.95
CA TYR A 309 -41.49 -22.91 21.63
C TYR A 309 -42.28 -24.22 21.67
N GLU A 310 -43.11 -24.35 22.69
CA GLU A 310 -43.97 -25.52 22.87
C GLU A 310 -45.34 -25.28 22.27
N LYS A 311 -45.95 -26.35 21.74
CA LYS A 311 -47.37 -26.38 21.38
C LYS A 311 -47.99 -27.68 21.89
N THR A 312 -48.97 -27.54 22.77
CA THR A 312 -49.78 -28.65 23.25
C THR A 312 -50.91 -28.92 22.26
N PHE A 313 -51.12 -30.20 21.97
CA PHE A 313 -52.24 -30.71 21.19
C PHE A 313 -53.12 -31.57 22.09
N THR A 314 -54.44 -31.40 22.00
CA THR A 314 -55.42 -32.17 22.78
C THR A 314 -56.30 -33.00 21.85
N CYS A 315 -56.42 -34.29 22.14
CA CYS A 315 -57.26 -35.21 21.38
C CYS A 315 -58.74 -34.76 21.48
N ASN A 316 -59.39 -34.55 20.34
CA ASN A 316 -60.75 -33.99 20.14
C ASN A 316 -60.92 -32.47 20.22
N ALA A 317 -59.87 -31.70 20.52
CA ALA A 317 -59.87 -30.24 20.37
C ALA A 317 -59.07 -29.80 19.14
N ASP A 318 -57.95 -30.46 18.87
CA ASP A 318 -57.09 -30.20 17.72
C ASP A 318 -57.39 -31.14 16.54
N ARG A 319 -57.06 -30.70 15.32
CA ARG A 319 -57.20 -31.52 14.10
C ARG A 319 -56.26 -32.74 14.17
N GLY A 320 -56.81 -33.92 13.90
CA GLY A 320 -56.06 -35.18 13.81
C GLY A 320 -56.81 -36.23 12.99
N LYS A 321 -56.18 -37.39 12.77
CA LYS A 321 -56.83 -38.55 12.12
C LYS A 321 -57.28 -39.53 13.19
N VAL A 322 -58.54 -39.95 13.14
CA VAL A 322 -59.05 -41.03 13.99
C VAL A 322 -58.39 -42.34 13.55
N MET A 323 -57.72 -43.02 14.49
CA MET A 323 -57.19 -44.37 14.28
C MET A 323 -58.15 -45.37 14.94
N ASN A 324 -58.66 -46.30 14.15
CA ASN A 324 -59.56 -47.37 14.60
C ASN A 324 -58.77 -48.57 15.09
#